data_AF-A0A6B0SU55-F1
#
_entry.id   AF-A0A6B0SU55-F1
#
_cell.length_a   1.000
_cell.length_b   1.000
_cell.length_c   1.000
_cell.angle_alpha   90.00
_cell.angle_beta   90.00
_cell.angle_gamma   90.00
#
_symmetry.space_group_name_H-M   'P 1'
#
loop_
_entity.id
_entity.type
_entity.pdbx_description
1 polymer ?
#
loop_
_entity_poly.entity_id
_entity_poly.type
_entity_poly.pdbx_seq_one_letter_code
_entity_poly.pdbx_strand_id
1 'polypeptide(L)' 'MFVLVNLKAYPCDPVAVAAAARDVADATDTTIAVAPQTADLARVADTGATTYAQHVSPVGHGSHTGSTLAESVA' A
#
# COMPACT_ATOMS: atom_id res chain seq x y z
N MET A 1 -0.95 -16.29 -9.27
CA MET A 1 -0.05 -15.28 -9.89
C MET A 1 0.02 -14.07 -8.98
N PHE A 2 1.10 -13.28 -8.96
CA PHE A 2 1.21 -12.08 -8.14
C PHE A 2 1.42 -10.82 -8.99
N VAL A 3 0.70 -9.74 -8.66
CA VAL A 3 0.83 -8.42 -9.29
C VAL A 3 0.91 -7.35 -8.20
N LEU A 4 1.89 -6.45 -8.31
CA LEU A 4 1.99 -5.27 -7.46
C LEU A 4 1.76 -4.00 -8.28
N VAL A 5 0.72 -3.24 -7.93
CA VAL A 5 0.43 -1.93 -8.49
C VAL A 5 1.08 -0.86 -7.63
N ASN A 6 2.29 -0.44 -8.02
CA ASN A 6 3.00 0.65 -7.34
C ASN A 6 2.53 2.02 -7.86
N LEU A 7 1.84 2.78 -7.01
CA LEU A 7 1.30 4.11 -7.37
C LEU A 7 2.39 5.18 -7.46
N LYS A 8 3.59 4.91 -6.94
CA LYS A 8 4.68 5.87 -6.78
C LYS A 8 4.14 7.18 -6.21
N ALA A 9 4.37 8.30 -6.90
CA ALA A 9 3.86 9.61 -6.56
C ALA A 9 3.00 10.21 -7.69
N TYR A 10 2.32 9.35 -8.47
CA TYR A 10 1.46 9.82 -9.56
C TYR A 10 0.14 10.38 -9.02
N PRO A 11 -0.43 11.43 -9.67
CA PRO A 11 -1.70 12.03 -9.25
C PRO A 11 -2.88 11.12 -9.65
N CYS A 12 -3.15 10.11 -8.84
CA CYS A 12 -4.26 9.18 -9.02
C CYS A 12 -5.09 9.10 -7.73
N ASP A 13 -6.31 8.57 -7.85
CA ASP A 13 -7.11 8.22 -6.67
C ASP A 13 -6.67 6.83 -6.15
N PRO A 14 -5.97 6.75 -5.01
CA PRO A 14 -5.46 5.48 -4.52
C PRO A 14 -6.57 4.54 -4.06
N VAL A 15 -7.71 5.06 -3.59
CA VAL A 15 -8.84 4.26 -3.12
C VAL A 15 -9.57 3.62 -4.30
N ALA A 16 -9.78 4.38 -5.38
CA ALA A 16 -10.38 3.85 -6.60
C ALA A 16 -9.54 2.72 -7.21
N VAL A 17 -8.21 2.87 -7.23
CA VAL A 17 -7.30 1.81 -7.72
C VAL A 17 -7.35 0.58 -6.82
N ALA A 18 -7.36 0.77 -5.50
CA ALA A 18 -7.43 -0.33 -4.53
C ALA A 18 -8.73 -1.13 -4.60
N ALA A 19 -9.87 -0.45 -4.75
CA ALA A 19 -11.16 -1.10 -4.94
C ALA A 19 -11.16 -1.97 -6.22
N ALA A 20 -10.68 -1.42 -7.34
CA ALA A 20 -10.58 -2.17 -8.59
C ALA A 20 -9.63 -3.39 -8.48
N ALA A 21 -8.49 -3.23 -7.80
CA ALA A 21 -7.54 -4.32 -7.59
C ALA A 21 -8.14 -5.45 -6.74
N ARG A 22 -8.86 -5.11 -5.67
CA ARG A 22 -9.60 -6.08 -4.84
C ARG A 22 -10.65 -6.83 -5.65
N ASP A 23 -11.50 -6.12 -6.38
CA ASP A 23 -12.61 -6.74 -7.12
C ASP A 23 -12.10 -7.75 -8.18
N VAL A 24 -10.95 -7.47 -8.82
CA VAL A 24 -10.31 -8.41 -9.75
C VAL A 24 -9.62 -9.56 -9.02
N ALA A 25 -8.99 -9.30 -7.87
CA ALA A 25 -8.39 -10.36 -7.06
C ALA A 25 -9.46 -11.34 -6.55
N ASP A 26 -10.64 -10.86 -6.15
CA ASP A 26 -11.74 -11.71 -5.69
C ASP A 26 -12.34 -12.58 -6.82
N ALA A 27 -12.24 -12.12 -8.06
CA ALA A 27 -12.76 -12.81 -9.23
C ALA A 27 -11.75 -13.77 -9.90
N THR A 28 -10.50 -13.84 -9.41
CA THR A 28 -9.41 -14.58 -10.07
C THR A 28 -8.49 -15.29 -9.07
N ASP A 29 -7.72 -16.28 -9.51
CA ASP A 29 -6.65 -16.89 -8.69
C ASP A 29 -5.35 -16.03 -8.66
N THR A 30 -5.49 -14.70 -8.74
CA THR A 30 -4.37 -13.75 -8.75
C THR A 30 -4.38 -12.90 -7.49
N THR A 31 -3.26 -12.89 -6.77
CA THR A 31 -3.03 -11.91 -5.71
C THR A 31 -2.63 -10.58 -6.34
N ILE A 32 -3.46 -9.56 -6.14
CA ILE A 32 -3.17 -8.19 -6.59
C ILE A 32 -3.00 -7.31 -5.36
N ALA A 33 -1.82 -6.73 -5.24
CA ALA A 33 -1.47 -5.81 -4.17
C ALA A 33 -1.30 -4.38 -4.67
N VAL A 34 -1.55 -3.40 -3.80
CA VAL A 34 -1.38 -1.97 -4.09
C VAL A 34 -0.35 -1.37 -3.14
N ALA A 35 0.59 -0.60 -3.69
CA ALA A 35 1.55 0.19 -2.92
C ALA A 35 1.29 1.69 -3.10
N PRO A 36 0.46 2.30 -2.21
CA PRO A 36 0.18 3.73 -2.24
C PRO A 36 1.30 4.56 -1.61
N GLN A 37 1.21 5.89 -1.73
CA GLN A 37 2.04 6.79 -0.94
C GLN A 37 1.77 6.57 0.55
N THR A 38 2.79 6.77 1.39
CA THR A 38 2.72 6.50 2.84
C THR A 38 1.54 7.18 3.53
N ALA A 39 1.17 8.40 3.10
CA ALA A 39 0.04 9.15 3.66
C ALA A 39 -1.33 8.49 3.41
N ASP A 40 -1.45 7.62 2.41
CA ASP A 40 -2.70 6.96 2.02
C ASP A 40 -2.77 5.49 2.45
N LEU A 41 -1.75 4.97 3.17
CA LEU A 41 -1.67 3.55 3.53
C LEU A 41 -2.92 3.04 4.25
N ALA A 42 -3.34 3.73 5.32
CA ALA A 42 -4.53 3.34 6.08
C ALA A 42 -5.80 3.38 5.22
N ARG A 43 -5.98 4.45 4.44
CA ARG A 43 -7.15 4.61 3.56
C ARG A 43 -7.26 3.52 2.50
N VAL A 44 -6.13 3.02 2.00
CA VAL A 44 -6.06 1.94 1.02
C VAL A 44 -6.25 0.58 1.69
N ALA A 45 -5.65 0.36 2.87
CA ALA A 45 -5.87 -0.86 3.64
C ALA A 45 -7.36 -1.04 4.02
N ASP A 46 -8.05 0.04 4.37
CA ASP A 46 -9.48 0.05 4.72
C ASP A 46 -10.38 -0.39 3.56
N THR A 47 -9.90 -0.40 2.30
CA THR A 47 -10.68 -0.94 1.19
C THR A 47 -10.70 -2.47 1.15
N GLY A 48 -9.89 -3.14 1.98
CA GLY A 48 -9.70 -4.59 1.97
C GLY A 48 -8.76 -5.09 0.86
N ALA A 49 -8.08 -4.19 0.13
CA ALA A 49 -7.06 -4.60 -0.82
C ALA A 49 -5.79 -5.07 -0.09
N THR A 50 -5.06 -6.02 -0.68
CA THR A 50 -3.73 -6.39 -0.17
C THR A 50 -2.81 -5.17 -0.30
N THR A 51 -2.36 -4.60 0.82
CA THR A 51 -1.71 -3.29 0.85
C THR A 51 -0.26 -3.41 1.29
N TYR A 52 0.66 -2.74 0.57
CA TYR A 52 2.09 -2.70 0.88
C TYR A 52 2.56 -1.26 1.05
N ALA A 53 3.47 -1.01 1.99
CA ALA A 53 4.23 0.23 2.01
C ALA A 53 5.20 0.30 0.82
N GLN A 54 5.38 1.50 0.25
CA GLN A 54 6.40 1.72 -0.79
C GLN A 54 7.83 1.67 -0.26
N HIS A 55 8.02 1.93 1.03
CA HIS A 55 9.33 2.04 1.67
C HIS A 55 9.21 1.77 3.18
N VAL A 56 10.28 1.21 3.76
CA VAL A 56 10.50 1.09 5.20
C VAL A 56 11.96 1.44 5.48
N SER A 57 12.19 2.35 6.42
CA SER A 57 13.55 2.73 6.85
C SER A 57 14.11 1.69 7.82
N PRO A 58 15.41 1.34 7.76
CA PRO A 58 16.04 0.38 8.67
C PRO A 58 16.36 1.02 10.04
N VAL A 59 15.33 1.53 10.71
CA VAL A 59 15.43 2.21 12.01
C VAL A 59 14.45 1.61 13.00
N GLY A 60 14.77 1.70 14.29
CA GLY A 60 13.83 1.39 15.37
C GLY A 60 13.02 2.62 15.79
N HIS A 61 12.31 2.49 16.91
CA HIS A 61 11.62 3.62 17.54
C HIS A 61 12.64 4.65 18.05
N GLY A 62 12.39 5.93 17.81
CA GLY A 62 13.26 7.00 18.31
C GLY A 62 13.26 8.27 17.46
N SER A 63 14.37 9.00 17.54
CA SER A 63 14.55 10.32 16.91
C SER A 63 14.94 10.21 15.43
N HIS A 64 14.00 9.77 14.59
CA HIS A 64 14.19 9.55 13.15
C HIS A 64 13.19 10.35 12.30
N THR A 65 13.12 11.67 12.52
CA THR A 65 12.18 12.55 11.80
C THR A 65 12.24 12.33 10.28
N GLY A 66 11.08 12.05 9.68
CA GLY A 66 10.93 11.80 8.24
C GLY A 66 11.21 10.35 7.79
N SER A 67 11.57 9.45 8.69
CA SER A 67 11.71 8.01 8.37
C SER A 67 10.39 7.28 8.49
N THR A 68 10.18 6.29 7.61
CA THR A 68 9.05 5.35 7.71
C THR A 68 9.43 4.18 8.60
N LEU A 69 8.92 4.16 9.84
CA LEU A 69 9.15 3.07 10.79
C LEU A 69 8.35 1.82 10.39
N ALA A 70 8.96 0.63 10.46
CA ALA A 70 8.29 -0.62 10.08
C ALA A 70 6.96 -0.84 10.81
N GLU A 71 6.95 -0.64 12.12
CA GLU A 71 5.78 -0.80 12.99
C GLU A 71 4.68 0.25 12.73
N SER A 72 4.99 1.34 12.02
CA SER A 72 3.99 2.37 11.67
C SER A 72 3.22 2.06 10.38
N VAL A 73 3.69 1.08 9.60
CA VAL A 73 3.11 0.70 8.30
C VAL A 73 2.76 -0.79 8.20
N ALA A 74 2.83 -1.49 9.33
CA ALA A 74 2.50 -2.92 9.47
C ALA A 74 1.00 -3.13 9.77
#